data_AF-A0A142WSP8-F1
#
_entry.id   AF-A0A142WSP8-F1
#
_cell.length_a   1.000
_cell.length_b   1.000
_cell.length_c   1.000
_cell.angle_alpha   90.00
_cell.angle_beta   90.00
_cell.angle_gamma   90.00
#
_symmetry.space_group_name_H-M   'P 1'
#
loop_
_entity.id
_entity.type
_entity.pdbx_description
1 polymer ?
#
loop_
_entity_poly.entity_id
_entity_poly.type
_entity_poly.pdbx_seq_one_letter_code
_entity_poly.pdbx_strand_id
1 'polypeptide(L)'
;MKPARLLSEAERDIRRAVNRYEERRRGLGERFLDELTRTFEQIAENPLIGIRDGGLLQFKRVRKFPYLVVFAEVENEIVFLAVHHHARDNAYWYDRLLTDFGSGDIVPQ
;
A
#
# COMPACT_ATOMS: atom_id res chain seq x y z
N MET A 1 2.74 9.21 15.53
CA MET A 1 2.34 8.10 14.64
C MET A 1 0.82 7.98 14.70
N LYS A 2 0.15 8.04 13.55
CA LYS A 2 -1.31 7.85 13.46
C LYS A 2 -1.65 6.35 13.57
N PRO A 3 -2.85 6.00 14.08
CA PRO A 3 -3.34 4.63 13.96
C PRO A 3 -3.41 4.25 12.48
N ALA A 4 -3.15 2.98 12.20
CA ALA A 4 -3.17 2.47 10.84
C ALA A 4 -3.83 1.09 10.78
N ARG A 5 -4.60 0.88 9.71
CA ARG A 5 -5.28 -0.38 9.41
C ARG A 5 -4.85 -0.89 8.05
N LEU A 6 -4.64 -2.19 7.96
CA LEU A 6 -4.33 -2.90 6.73
C LEU A 6 -5.59 -3.60 6.22
N LEU A 7 -5.94 -3.39 4.95
CA LEU A 7 -7.04 -4.13 4.32
C LEU A 7 -6.60 -5.53 3.88
N SER A 8 -7.58 -6.42 3.74
CA SER A 8 -7.38 -7.80 3.29
C SER A 8 -6.63 -7.89 1.97
N GLU A 9 -6.88 -6.97 1.06
CA GLU A 9 -6.27 -6.84 -0.26
C GLU A 9 -4.78 -6.55 -0.12
N ALA A 10 -4.44 -5.54 0.68
CA ALA A 10 -3.05 -5.22 0.99
C ALA A 10 -2.34 -6.40 1.67
N GLU A 11 -2.97 -7.07 2.62
CA GLU A 11 -2.40 -8.26 3.28
C GLU A 11 -2.13 -9.40 2.28
N ARG A 12 -3.05 -9.63 1.34
CA ARG A 12 -2.87 -10.62 0.26
C ARG A 12 -1.74 -10.24 -0.69
N ASP A 13 -1.62 -8.97 -1.04
CA ASP A 13 -0.54 -8.47 -1.90
C ASP A 13 0.83 -8.65 -1.24
N ILE A 14 0.92 -8.35 0.06
CA ILE A 14 2.13 -8.53 0.85
C ILE A 14 2.52 -10.01 0.88
N ARG A 15 1.59 -10.91 1.25
CA ARG A 15 1.86 -12.35 1.29
C ARG A 15 2.36 -12.89 -0.05
N ARG A 16 1.75 -12.46 -1.16
CA ARG A 16 2.20 -12.84 -2.51
C ARG A 16 3.59 -12.30 -2.83
N ALA A 17 3.88 -11.05 -2.49
CA ALA A 17 5.18 -10.44 -2.72
C ALA A 17 6.30 -11.14 -1.94
N VAL A 18 6.06 -11.43 -0.66
CA VAL A 18 7.01 -12.13 0.22
C VAL A 18 7.34 -13.51 -0.32
N ASN A 19 6.32 -14.34 -0.58
CA ASN A 19 6.54 -15.70 -1.09
C ASN A 19 7.33 -15.69 -2.39
N ARG A 20 6.96 -14.81 -3.33
CA ARG A 20 7.66 -14.67 -4.60
C ARG A 20 9.13 -14.29 -4.43
N TYR A 21 9.42 -13.34 -3.55
CA TYR A 21 10.80 -12.91 -3.34
C TYR A 21 11.63 -13.99 -2.65
N GLU A 22 11.04 -14.69 -1.68
CA GLU A 22 11.69 -15.79 -0.98
C GLU A 22 12.01 -16.97 -1.91
N GLU A 23 11.07 -17.33 -2.80
CA GLU A 23 11.28 -18.32 -3.86
C GLU A 23 12.40 -17.94 -4.83
N ARG A 24 12.58 -16.64 -5.12
CA ARG A 24 13.64 -16.15 -6.01
C ARG A 24 15.01 -16.20 -5.37
N ARG A 25 15.10 -15.85 -4.08
CA ARG A 25 16.33 -15.88 -3.31
C ARG A 25 15.98 -15.87 -1.83
N ARG A 26 16.53 -16.86 -1.11
CA ARG A 26 16.40 -16.94 0.35
C ARG A 26 16.76 -15.61 1.03
N GLY A 27 15.89 -15.16 1.94
CA GLY A 27 16.01 -13.91 2.70
C GLY A 27 15.62 -12.65 1.93
N LEU A 28 15.16 -12.75 0.68
CA LEU A 28 14.71 -11.59 -0.08
C LEU A 28 13.26 -11.21 0.28
N GLY A 29 12.43 -12.17 0.73
CA GLY A 29 11.09 -11.91 1.26
C GLY A 29 11.16 -11.11 2.57
N GLU A 30 12.07 -11.47 3.46
CA GLU A 30 12.34 -10.73 4.71
C GLU A 30 12.79 -9.29 4.42
N ARG A 31 13.75 -9.10 3.51
CA ARG A 31 14.20 -7.77 3.11
C ARG A 31 13.08 -6.91 2.52
N PHE A 32 12.12 -7.53 1.82
CA PHE A 32 10.95 -6.83 1.33
C PHE A 32 10.05 -6.37 2.48
N LEU A 33 9.79 -7.22 3.47
CA LEU A 33 9.03 -6.85 4.66
C LEU A 33 9.71 -5.72 5.44
N ASP A 34 11.03 -5.77 5.62
CA ASP A 34 11.75 -4.71 6.32
C ASP A 34 11.57 -3.33 5.66
N GLU A 35 11.73 -3.25 4.33
CA GLU A 35 11.55 -2.00 3.60
C GLU A 35 10.06 -1.59 3.54
N LEU A 36 9.13 -2.53 3.52
CA LEU A 36 7.69 -2.25 3.58
C LEU A 36 7.27 -1.70 4.95
N THR A 37 7.71 -2.30 6.05
CA THR A 37 7.43 -1.83 7.41
C THR A 37 7.94 -0.41 7.61
N ARG A 38 9.17 -0.12 7.18
CA ARG A 38 9.72 1.26 7.18
C ARG A 38 8.88 2.22 6.35
N THR A 39 8.33 1.74 5.23
CA THR A 39 7.45 2.54 4.38
C THR A 39 6.13 2.86 5.11
N PHE A 40 5.55 1.90 5.81
CA PHE A 40 4.34 2.11 6.63
C PHE A 40 4.58 3.05 7.80
N GLU A 41 5.69 2.90 8.54
CA GLU A 41 6.08 3.80 9.63
C GLU A 41 6.20 5.24 9.15
N GLN A 42 6.90 5.46 8.03
CA GLN A 42 7.02 6.79 7.42
C GLN A 42 5.68 7.41 7.03
N ILE A 43 4.73 6.60 6.55
CA ILE A 43 3.38 7.07 6.20
C ILE A 43 2.62 7.43 7.48
N ALA A 44 2.66 6.58 8.51
CA ALA A 44 1.97 6.81 9.77
C ALA A 44 2.56 8.00 10.56
N GLU A 45 3.85 8.30 10.39
CA GLU A 45 4.50 9.49 10.94
C GLU A 45 4.17 10.76 10.17
N ASN A 46 4.18 10.70 8.84
CA ASN A 46 3.88 11.83 7.96
C ASN A 46 3.00 11.41 6.80
N PRO A 47 1.66 11.47 6.94
CA PRO A 47 0.73 11.08 5.89
C PRO A 47 0.85 11.91 4.62
N LEU A 48 1.36 13.14 4.71
CA LEU A 48 1.56 14.04 3.56
C LEU A 48 2.77 13.67 2.69
N ILE A 49 3.53 12.63 3.07
CA ILE A 49 4.69 12.14 2.30
C ILE A 49 4.28 11.44 1.00
N GLY A 50 3.00 11.10 0.85
CA GLY A 50 2.48 10.44 -0.34
C GLY A 50 2.33 11.39 -1.53
N ILE A 51 2.49 10.86 -2.73
CA ILE A 51 2.09 11.56 -3.95
C ILE A 51 0.57 11.44 -4.07
N ARG A 52 -0.12 12.56 -4.29
CA ARG A 52 -1.55 12.62 -4.62
C ARG A 52 -1.70 12.73 -6.13
N ASP A 53 -2.70 12.05 -6.70
CA ASP A 53 -3.03 12.15 -8.12
C ASP A 53 -4.21 13.09 -8.42
N GLY A 54 -4.64 13.87 -7.42
CA GLY A 54 -5.84 14.70 -7.47
C GLY A 54 -7.06 14.08 -6.77
N GLY A 55 -7.00 12.81 -6.39
CA GLY A 55 -8.01 12.13 -5.57
C GLY A 55 -7.64 11.98 -4.08
N LEU A 56 -8.41 11.14 -3.38
CA LEU A 56 -8.20 10.77 -1.96
C LEU A 56 -7.02 9.81 -1.76
N LEU A 57 -6.60 9.12 -2.81
CA LEU A 57 -5.56 8.11 -2.76
C LEU A 57 -4.17 8.76 -2.75
N GLN A 58 -3.29 8.17 -1.96
CA GLN A 58 -1.90 8.55 -1.84
C GLN A 58 -0.98 7.36 -2.12
N PHE A 59 0.16 7.65 -2.74
CA PHE A 59 1.11 6.64 -3.18
C PHE A 59 2.48 6.88 -2.57
N LYS A 60 3.12 5.81 -2.11
CA LYS A 60 4.52 5.84 -1.69
C LYS A 60 5.28 4.63 -2.20
N ARG A 61 6.45 4.87 -2.79
CA ARG A 61 7.33 3.79 -3.28
C ARG A 61 7.96 3.03 -2.12
N VAL A 62 7.99 1.71 -2.22
CA VAL A 62 8.80 0.85 -1.35
C VAL A 62 10.24 0.90 -1.87
N ARG A 63 11.18 1.32 -1.02
CA ARG A 63 12.57 1.51 -1.45
C ARG A 63 13.18 0.18 -1.92
N LYS A 64 13.97 0.20 -3.00
CA LYS A 64 14.65 -0.98 -3.63
C LYS A 64 13.71 -2.03 -4.25
N PHE A 65 12.40 -1.89 -4.09
CA PHE A 65 11.42 -2.83 -4.60
C PHE A 65 10.47 -2.13 -5.60
N PRO A 66 10.05 -2.81 -6.68
CA PRO A 66 9.14 -2.26 -7.67
C PRO A 66 7.68 -2.21 -7.17
N TYR A 67 7.46 -1.75 -5.94
CA TYR A 67 6.16 -1.72 -5.28
C TYR A 67 5.77 -0.30 -4.83
N LEU A 68 4.47 -0.04 -4.82
CA LEU A 68 3.82 1.15 -4.32
C LEU A 68 2.89 0.76 -3.18
N VAL A 69 3.01 1.41 -2.03
CA VAL A 69 1.96 1.42 -1.01
C VAL A 69 0.90 2.40 -1.45
N VAL A 70 -0.34 1.92 -1.55
CA VAL A 70 -1.53 2.74 -1.79
C VAL A 70 -2.25 2.91 -0.47
N PHE A 71 -2.45 4.16 -0.06
CA PHE A 71 -3.05 4.47 1.22
C PHE A 71 -3.97 5.69 1.13
N ALA A 72 -4.87 5.83 2.09
CA ALA A 72 -5.68 7.02 2.28
C ALA A 72 -5.66 7.41 3.75
N GLU A 73 -5.88 8.68 4.02
CA GLU A 73 -6.10 9.19 5.36
C GLU A 73 -7.59 9.46 5.52
N VAL A 74 -8.25 8.71 6.42
CA VAL A 74 -9.69 8.76 6.66
C VAL A 74 -9.90 8.94 8.16
N GLU A 75 -10.63 9.97 8.57
CA GLU A 75 -10.98 10.23 9.99
C GLU A 75 -9.79 10.13 10.96
N ASN A 76 -8.62 10.64 10.54
CA ASN A 76 -7.37 10.61 11.32
C ASN A 76 -6.74 9.20 11.49
N GLU A 77 -7.19 8.20 10.73
CA GLU A 77 -6.59 6.88 10.56
C GLU A 77 -5.92 6.76 9.18
N ILE A 78 -4.79 6.04 9.11
CA ILE A 78 -4.21 5.59 7.84
C ILE A 78 -4.79 4.25 7.45
N VAL A 79 -5.46 4.20 6.30
CA VAL A 79 -5.91 2.95 5.70
C VAL A 79 -4.93 2.56 4.62
N PHE A 80 -4.29 1.40 4.73
CA PHE A 80 -3.46 0.82 3.67
C PHE A 80 -4.32 -0.07 2.78
N LEU A 81 -4.58 0.40 1.57
CA LEU A 81 -5.51 -0.23 0.63
C LEU A 81 -4.86 -1.38 -0.15
N ALA A 82 -3.62 -1.18 -0.60
CA ALA A 82 -2.91 -2.14 -1.45
C ALA A 82 -1.38 -1.98 -1.37
N VAL A 83 -0.65 -3.07 -1.68
CA VAL A 83 0.81 -3.05 -1.88
C VAL A 83 1.11 -3.51 -3.30
N HIS A 84 1.13 -2.55 -4.20
CA HIS A 84 0.93 -2.75 -5.61
C HIS A 84 2.24 -2.84 -6.42
N HIS A 85 2.38 -3.81 -7.32
CA HIS A 85 3.59 -3.96 -8.15
C HIS A 85 3.52 -3.10 -9.43
N HIS A 86 3.94 -1.84 -9.34
CA HIS A 86 3.74 -0.83 -10.40
C HIS A 86 4.33 -1.15 -11.80
N ALA A 87 5.30 -2.06 -11.91
CA ALA A 87 5.87 -2.46 -13.21
C ALA A 87 5.22 -3.69 -13.87
N ARG A 88 4.21 -4.32 -13.23
CA ARG A 88 3.60 -5.56 -13.72
C ARG A 88 2.10 -5.49 -13.90
N ASP A 89 1.45 -4.58 -13.18
CA ASP A 89 0.01 -4.48 -13.21
C ASP A 89 -0.39 -3.24 -14.03
N ASN A 90 -1.23 -3.47 -15.04
CA ASN A 90 -1.76 -2.46 -15.95
C ASN A 90 -2.78 -1.55 -15.24
N ALA A 91 -3.16 -0.41 -15.85
CA ALA A 91 -3.96 0.67 -15.25
C ALA A 91 -5.26 0.25 -14.50
N TYR A 92 -5.80 -0.94 -14.74
CA TYR A 92 -7.06 -1.44 -14.19
C TYR A 92 -7.11 -1.52 -12.64
N TRP A 93 -5.98 -1.72 -11.96
CA TRP A 93 -5.96 -1.78 -10.50
C TRP A 93 -6.38 -0.46 -9.84
N TYR A 94 -6.08 0.67 -10.50
CA TYR A 94 -6.39 2.01 -10.00
C TYR A 94 -7.89 2.30 -10.12
N ASP A 95 -8.49 1.97 -11.27
CA ASP A 95 -9.93 2.08 -11.49
C ASP A 95 -10.73 1.22 -10.48
N ARG A 96 -10.23 0.02 -10.17
CA ARG A 96 -10.79 -0.82 -9.10
C ARG A 96 -10.76 -0.12 -7.74
N LEU A 97 -9.62 0.45 -7.36
CA LEU A 97 -9.51 1.16 -6.08
C LEU A 97 -10.39 2.42 -6.06
N LEU A 98 -10.51 3.14 -7.17
CA LEU A 98 -11.46 4.26 -7.25
C LEU A 98 -12.92 3.79 -7.16
N THR A 99 -13.25 2.62 -7.70
CA THR A 99 -14.61 2.07 -7.59
C THR A 99 -14.88 1.60 -6.17
N ASP A 100 -14.00 0.79 -5.59
CA ASP A 100 -14.19 0.20 -4.25
C ASP A 100 -14.18 1.28 -3.15
N PHE A 101 -13.40 2.35 -3.31
CA PHE A 101 -13.22 3.38 -2.28
C PHE A 101 -13.85 4.73 -2.60
N GLY A 102 -14.11 5.04 -3.88
CA GLY A 102 -14.79 6.27 -4.30
C GLY A 102 -16.31 6.20 -4.23
N SER A 103 -16.88 5.01 -4.04
CA SER A 103 -18.34 4.80 -3.95
C SER A 103 -18.95 5.15 -2.58
N GLY A 104 -18.15 5.60 -1.61
CA GLY A 104 -18.64 6.01 -0.29
C GLY A 104 -18.85 4.86 0.72
N ASP A 105 -18.63 3.60 0.33
CA ASP A 105 -18.95 2.42 1.15
C ASP A 105 -17.82 1.98 2.11
N ILE A 106 -16.64 2.62 2.09
CA ILE A 106 -15.49 2.26 2.95
C ILE A 106 -15.08 3.39 3.91
N VAL A 107 -15.77 4.53 3.90
CA VAL A 107 -15.71 5.49 5.01
C VAL A 107 -16.67 4.96 6.07
N PRO A 108 -16.19 4.45 7.23
CA PRO A 108 -17.11 4.18 8.33
C PRO A 108 -17.81 5.51 8.66
N GLN A 109 -19.13 5.48 8.85
CA GLN A 109 -19.81 6.62 9.48
C GLN A 109 -19.36 6.80 10.93
#